data_AF-A0A929CBU6-F1
#
_entry.id   AF-A0A929CBU6-F1
#
_cell.length_a   1.000
_cell.length_b   1.000
_cell.length_c   1.000
_cell.angle_alpha   90.00
_cell.angle_beta   90.00
_cell.angle_gamma   90.00
#
_symmetry.space_group_name_H-M   'P 1'
#
loop_
_entity.id
_entity.type
_entity.pdbx_description
1 polymer ?
#
loop_
_entity_poly.entity_id
_entity_poly.type
_entity_poly.pdbx_seq_one_letter_code
_entity_poly.pdbx_strand_id
1 'polypeptide(L)' 'NPCDGKFTLSNTSGRSIQQIMMYDLSGNAILDLQEGDLSNTEIDVTDQAAGIYFLRIFVDGKVVTSKVVIK' A
#
# COMPACT_ATOMS: atom_id res chain seq x y z
N ASN A 1 9.65 -7.74 -4.01
CA ASN A 1 10.28 -7.98 -2.70
C ASN A 1 9.26 -8.68 -1.83
N PRO A 2 9.38 -9.99 -1.58
CA PRO A 2 8.49 -10.66 -0.63
C PRO A 2 8.72 -10.14 0.80
N CYS A 3 7.67 -9.95 1.58
CA CYS A 3 7.78 -9.52 2.98
C CYS A 3 6.90 -10.39 3.90
N ASP A 4 7.16 -10.29 5.20
CA ASP A 4 6.39 -10.99 6.23
C ASP A 4 5.12 -10.21 6.63
N GLY A 5 4.56 -9.42 5.70
CA GLY A 5 3.37 -8.61 5.95
C GLY A 5 3.63 -7.23 6.58
N LYS A 6 4.86 -6.90 7.01
CA LYS A 6 5.21 -5.55 7.48
C LYS A 6 6.16 -4.84 6.52
N PHE A 7 5.85 -3.59 6.18
CA PHE A 7 6.73 -2.76 5.37
C PHE A 7 6.42 -1.27 5.54
N THR A 8 7.37 -0.44 5.16
CA THR A 8 7.24 1.03 5.21
C THR A 8 7.14 1.59 3.81
N LEU A 9 6.19 2.49 3.61
CA LEU A 9 6.11 3.37 2.46
C LEU A 9 6.72 4.72 2.83
N SER A 10 7.70 5.16 2.06
CA SER A 10 8.32 6.48 2.20
C SER A 10 8.25 7.24 0.90
N ASN A 11 7.64 8.41 0.94
CA ASN A 11 7.46 9.29 -0.20
C ASN A 11 8.66 10.20 -0.38
N THR A 12 9.52 9.86 -1.33
CA THR A 12 10.70 10.65 -1.68
C THR A 12 10.44 11.69 -2.76
N SER A 13 9.21 11.74 -3.31
CA SER A 13 8.86 12.60 -4.44
C SER A 13 8.48 14.04 -4.05
N GLY A 14 8.21 14.28 -2.76
CA GLY A 14 7.72 15.58 -2.25
C GLY A 14 6.29 15.92 -2.67
N ARG A 15 5.60 15.05 -3.39
CA ARG A 15 4.20 15.23 -3.82
C ARG A 15 3.24 14.77 -2.74
N SER A 16 2.05 15.35 -2.67
CA SER A 16 1.05 14.91 -1.70
C SER A 16 0.47 13.56 -2.12
N ILE A 17 0.47 12.59 -1.21
CA ILE A 17 -0.27 11.33 -1.38
C ILE A 17 -1.70 11.59 -0.90
N GLN A 18 -2.69 11.37 -1.76
CA GLN A 18 -4.10 11.53 -1.43
C GLN A 18 -4.68 10.27 -0.78
N GLN A 19 -4.22 9.09 -1.22
CA GLN A 19 -4.78 7.84 -0.76
C GLN A 19 -3.81 6.68 -0.97
N ILE A 20 -3.80 5.72 -0.06
CA ILE A 20 -3.11 4.44 -0.18
C ILE A 20 -4.15 3.33 -0.02
N MET A 21 -4.26 2.45 -1.01
CA MET A 21 -5.14 1.29 -0.96
C MET A 21 -4.37 0.02 -1.21
N MET A 22 -4.72 -1.05 -0.49
CA MET A 22 -4.24 -2.40 -0.79
C MET A 22 -5.41 -3.29 -1.15
N TYR A 23 -5.22 -4.11 -2.18
CA TYR A 23 -6.21 -5.09 -2.62
C TYR A 23 -5.61 -6.50 -2.67
N ASP A 24 -6.42 -7.50 -2.37
CA ASP A 24 -6.09 -8.89 -2.66
C ASP A 24 -6.25 -9.22 -4.16
N LEU A 25 -5.93 -10.45 -4.56
CA LEU A 25 -6.10 -10.93 -5.94
C LEU A 25 -7.55 -10.95 -6.42
N SER A 26 -8.52 -11.03 -5.50
CA SER A 26 -9.95 -11.04 -5.81
C SER A 26 -10.51 -9.62 -5.96
N GLY A 27 -9.71 -8.59 -5.67
CA GLY A 27 -10.12 -7.19 -5.70
C GLY A 27 -10.75 -6.69 -4.41
N ASN A 28 -10.70 -7.44 -3.32
CA ASN A 28 -11.17 -6.98 -2.02
C ASN A 28 -10.18 -5.95 -1.46
N ALA A 29 -10.69 -4.82 -0.95
CA ALA A 29 -9.87 -3.82 -0.28
C ALA A 29 -9.48 -4.33 1.12
N ILE A 30 -8.18 -4.43 1.34
CA ILE A 30 -7.56 -4.86 2.60
C ILE A 30 -7.10 -3.66 3.43
N LEU A 31 -6.74 -2.57 2.75
CA LEU A 31 -6.31 -1.32 3.37
C LEU A 31 -6.89 -0.15 2.57
N ASP A 32 -7.33 0.89 3.27
CA ASP A 32 -7.72 2.16 2.68
C ASP A 32 -7.36 3.31 3.64
N LEU A 33 -6.31 4.07 3.30
CA LEU A 33 -5.81 5.22 4.05
C LEU A 33 -5.99 6.48 3.21
N GLN A 34 -6.79 7.43 3.67
CA GLN A 34 -7.13 8.67 2.95
C GLN A 34 -6.82 9.95 3.74
N GLU A 35 -6.51 9.84 5.03
CA GLU A 35 -6.34 10.97 5.93
C GLU A 35 -4.98 10.92 6.63
N GLY A 36 -4.49 12.10 7.03
CA GLY A 36 -3.21 12.26 7.71
C GLY A 36 -2.03 12.45 6.76
N ASP A 37 -0.84 12.55 7.36
CA ASP A 37 0.40 12.59 6.59
C ASP A 37 0.79 11.17 6.14
N LEU A 38 0.52 10.87 4.88
CA LEU A 38 0.84 9.59 4.24
C LEU A 38 2.26 9.55 3.66
N SER A 39 3.09 10.57 3.94
CA SER A 39 4.47 10.63 3.43
C SER A 39 5.36 9.52 3.98
N ASN A 40 5.12 9.10 5.22
CA ASN A 40 5.80 7.95 5.84
C ASN A 40 4.76 7.11 6.57
N THR A 41 4.40 5.98 5.96
CA THR A 41 3.36 5.09 6.48
C THR A 41 3.93 3.70 6.70
N GLU A 42 3.77 3.20 7.92
CA GLU A 42 3.99 1.79 8.21
C GLU A 42 2.71 1.02 7.89
N ILE A 43 2.84 -0.04 7.11
CA ILE A 43 1.74 -0.93 6.75
C ILE A 43 2.04 -2.29 7.38
N ASP A 44 1.11 -2.73 8.23
CA ASP A 44 1.11 -4.05 8.86
C ASP A 44 -0.12 -4.81 8.37
N VAL A 45 0.14 -5.85 7.58
CA VAL A 45 -0.85 -6.79 7.02
C VAL A 45 -0.44 -8.22 7.36
N THR A 46 0.19 -8.42 8.53
CA THR A 46 0.59 -9.75 9.04
C THR A 46 -0.58 -10.69 9.29
N ASP A 47 -1.79 -10.17 9.43
CA ASP A 47 -3.02 -10.94 9.59
C ASP A 47 -3.56 -11.49 8.26
N GLN A 48 -3.01 -11.06 7.13
CA GLN A 48 -3.42 -11.49 5.80
C GLN A 48 -2.70 -12.77 5.39
N ALA A 49 -3.39 -13.60 4.59
CA ALA A 49 -2.82 -14.84 4.09
C ALA A 49 -1.62 -14.57 3.16
N ALA A 50 -0.67 -15.51 3.13
CA ALA A 50 0.41 -15.51 2.15
C ALA A 50 -0.17 -15.48 0.73
N GLY A 51 0.36 -14.59 -0.12
CA GLY A 51 -0.24 -14.34 -1.42
C GLY A 51 0.25 -13.09 -2.12
N ILE A 52 -0.42 -12.76 -3.22
CA ILE A 52 -0.14 -11.55 -4.01
C ILE A 52 -1.17 -10.49 -3.66
N TYR A 53 -0.69 -9.27 -3.47
CA TYR A 53 -1.49 -8.09 -3.19
C TYR A 53 -1.08 -6.94 -4.11
N PHE A 54 -2.00 -6.03 -4.34
CA PHE A 54 -1.77 -4.81 -5.13
C PHE A 54 -1.89 -3.59 -4.25
N LEU A 55 -0.78 -2.86 -4.10
CA LEU A 55 -0.74 -1.57 -3.45
C LEU A 55 -0.94 -0.47 -4.51
N ARG A 56 -1.94 0.39 -4.30
CA ARG A 56 -2.23 1.55 -5.13
C ARG A 56 -2.03 2.81 -4.30
N ILE A 57 -1.24 3.73 -4.84
CA ILE A 57 -0.93 5.01 -4.20
C ILE A 57 -1.41 6.10 -5.15
N PHE A 58 -2.33 6.93 -4.69
CA PHE A 58 -2.87 8.06 -5.42
C PHE A 58 -2.04 9.30 -5.08
N VAL A 59 -1.39 9.87 -6.09
CA VAL A 59 -0.47 11.01 -5.96
C VAL A 59 -0.72 12.00 -7.09
N ASP A 60 -1.14 13.21 -6.78
CA ASP A 60 -1.45 14.31 -7.71
C ASP A 60 -2.34 13.88 -8.89
N GLY A 61 -3.39 13.11 -8.60
CA GLY A 61 -4.31 12.58 -9.63
C GLY A 61 -3.73 11.46 -10.50
N LYS A 62 -2.54 10.94 -10.18
CA LYS A 62 -1.95 9.74 -10.78
C LYS A 62 -2.04 8.57 -9.82
N VAL A 63 -1.99 7.37 -10.38
CA VAL A 63 -1.97 6.12 -9.60
C VAL A 63 -0.67 5.39 -9.84
N VAL A 64 0.07 5.14 -8.76
CA VAL A 64 1.21 4.22 -8.74
C VAL A 64 0.71 2.87 -8.24
N THR A 65 0.93 1.81 -9.01
CA THR A 65 0.56 0.45 -8.59
C THR A 65 1.82 -0.38 -8.38
N SER A 66 1.90 -1.08 -7.24
CA SER A 66 2.99 -1.99 -6.90
C SER A 66 2.45 -3.36 -6.50
N LYS A 67 3.15 -4.42 -6.93
CA LYS A 67 2.84 -5.80 -6.54
C LYS A 67 3.60 -6.13 -5.25
N VAL A 68 2.88 -6.52 -4.22
CA VAL A 68 3.40 -7.00 -2.94
C VAL A 68 3.18 -8.51 -2.86
N VAL A 69 4.17 -9.23 -2.34
CA VAL A 69 4.07 -10.68 -2.12
C VAL A 69 4.27 -10.92 -0.63
N ILE A 70 3.24 -11.41 0.04
CA ILE A 70 3.29 -11.79 1.45
C ILE A 70 3.62 -13.28 1.53
N LYS A 71 4.52 -13.66 2.45
CA LYS A 71 4.94 -15.05 2.68
C LYS A 71 4.23 -15.70 3.85
#